data_AF-A0A966C1U7-F1
#
_entry.id   AF-A0A966C1U7-F1
#
_cell.length_a   1.000
_cell.length_b   1.000
_cell.length_c   1.000
_cell.angle_alpha   90.00
_cell.angle_beta   90.00
_cell.angle_gamma   90.00
#
_symmetry.space_group_name_H-M   'P 1'
#
loop_
_entity.id
_entity.type
_entity.pdbx_description
1 polymer ?
#
loop_
_entity_poly.entity_id
_entity_poly.type
_entity_poly.pdbx_seq_one_letter_code
_entity_poly.pdbx_strand_id
1 'polypeptide(L)'
;MRHGLVLFLALLLVGCGEGSSDTDKSAAQLSPLEQAAIDAGVIPDVRNVTLSGAFERSSDLGTDRFCAVGNDENGYQVGMIAVFGPGTQCEGLGEAERDGENVRITLNSEEKCSFTARFDGVELKLPGDLPRSCASYCSPRAGFEGVSFYMIGEGDAVARSTSGRNFEDLCPGG
;
A
#
# COMPACT_ATOMS: atom_id res chain seq x y z
N MET A 1 23.04 -41.19 -45.60
CA MET A 1 21.65 -40.76 -45.38
C MET A 1 21.26 -41.12 -43.96
N ARG A 2 20.67 -40.15 -43.21
CA ARG A 2 19.90 -40.33 -41.95
C ARG A 2 20.77 -40.80 -40.75
N HIS A 3 21.12 -39.99 -39.75
CA HIS A 3 20.36 -38.95 -39.05
C HIS A 3 21.29 -37.90 -38.41
N GLY A 4 21.94 -37.10 -39.25
CA GLY A 4 22.54 -35.81 -38.86
C GLY A 4 21.50 -34.72 -38.60
N LEU A 5 20.35 -35.08 -38.01
CA LEU A 5 19.17 -34.20 -37.85
C LEU A 5 18.70 -34.10 -36.39
N VAL A 6 19.52 -34.53 -35.42
CA VAL A 6 19.12 -34.52 -33.99
C VAL A 6 19.91 -33.49 -33.16
N LEU A 7 20.97 -32.89 -33.73
CA LEU A 7 21.80 -31.91 -33.00
C LEU A 7 21.69 -30.47 -33.52
N PHE A 8 20.60 -30.13 -34.20
CA PHE A 8 20.31 -28.75 -34.64
C PHE A 8 19.09 -28.13 -33.94
N LEU A 9 18.45 -28.87 -33.02
CA LEU A 9 17.22 -28.45 -32.34
C LEU A 9 17.46 -27.96 -30.90
N ALA A 10 18.70 -27.68 -30.50
CA ALA A 10 19.05 -27.31 -29.12
C ALA A 10 19.51 -25.84 -28.96
N LEU A 11 19.42 -25.00 -30.00
CA LEU A 11 19.97 -23.63 -30.00
C LEU A 11 18.92 -22.50 -30.13
N LEU A 12 17.63 -22.78 -29.92
CA LEU A 12 16.55 -21.78 -30.03
C LEU A 12 15.89 -21.41 -28.69
N LEU A 13 16.67 -21.37 -27.59
CA LEU A 13 16.21 -20.92 -26.27
C LEU A 13 17.00 -19.69 -25.75
N VAL A 14 17.46 -18.83 -26.65
CA VAL A 14 17.85 -17.45 -26.30
C VAL A 14 16.83 -16.51 -26.92
N GLY A 15 15.80 -16.18 -26.15
CA GLY A 15 14.73 -15.29 -26.55
C GLY A 15 14.12 -14.60 -25.34
N CYS A 16 14.40 -13.30 -25.24
CA CYS A 16 13.81 -12.29 -24.36
C CYS A 16 14.15 -12.39 -22.86
N GLY A 17 15.35 -11.89 -22.52
CA GLY A 17 15.69 -11.45 -21.16
C GLY A 17 15.83 -9.94 -21.11
N GLU A 18 14.88 -9.31 -20.43
CA GLU A 18 14.94 -8.00 -19.76
C GLU A 18 15.36 -6.78 -20.61
N GLY A 19 14.36 -6.09 -21.16
CA GLY A 19 14.49 -4.65 -21.30
C GLY A 19 14.56 -4.07 -19.89
N SER A 20 15.72 -3.54 -19.52
CA SER A 20 15.83 -2.65 -18.37
C SER A 20 14.88 -1.49 -18.62
N SER A 21 13.69 -1.56 -18.03
CA SER A 21 12.92 -0.36 -17.75
C SER A 21 13.78 0.43 -16.78
N ASP A 22 14.51 1.41 -17.34
CA ASP A 22 15.04 2.51 -16.58
C ASP A 22 13.95 2.93 -15.60
N THR A 23 14.22 2.70 -14.31
CA THR A 23 13.46 3.27 -13.21
C THR A 23 13.80 4.76 -13.24
N ASP A 24 13.23 5.43 -14.24
CA ASP A 24 13.41 6.84 -14.41
C ASP A 24 12.56 7.53 -13.35
N LYS A 25 13.22 8.39 -12.61
CA LYS A 25 12.66 9.19 -11.54
C LYS A 25 11.76 10.27 -12.13
N SER A 26 10.63 9.87 -12.73
CA SER A 26 9.56 10.80 -12.97
C SER A 26 8.51 10.58 -11.90
N ALA A 27 8.46 11.50 -10.95
CA ALA A 27 7.22 11.80 -10.25
C ALA A 27 6.08 11.75 -11.26
N ALA A 28 5.01 11.03 -10.91
CA ALA A 28 3.94 10.59 -11.79
C ALA A 28 3.47 11.69 -12.77
N GLN A 29 4.00 11.68 -14.00
CA GLN A 29 3.42 12.46 -15.09
C GLN A 29 2.29 11.61 -15.67
N LEU A 30 1.05 12.11 -15.54
CA LEU A 30 -0.10 11.46 -16.15
C LEU A 30 0.12 11.31 -17.65
N SER A 31 -0.20 10.13 -18.18
CA SER A 31 -0.25 9.97 -19.62
C SER A 31 -1.35 10.85 -20.23
N PRO A 32 -1.24 11.23 -21.51
CA PRO A 32 -2.28 12.01 -22.17
C PRO A 32 -3.66 11.33 -22.15
N LEU A 33 -3.69 9.99 -22.13
CA LEU A 33 -4.93 9.23 -22.05
C LEU A 33 -5.56 9.33 -20.66
N GLU A 34 -4.75 9.20 -19.60
CA GLU A 34 -5.22 9.36 -18.21
C GLU A 34 -5.75 10.78 -17.98
N GLN A 35 -5.03 11.81 -18.45
CA GLN A 35 -5.49 13.19 -18.33
C GLN A 35 -6.82 13.40 -19.07
N ALA A 36 -6.98 12.89 -20.29
CA ALA A 36 -8.23 13.00 -21.04
C ALA A 36 -9.39 12.24 -20.36
N ALA A 37 -9.10 11.09 -19.74
CA ALA A 37 -10.10 10.32 -18.99
C ALA A 37 -10.55 11.05 -17.71
N ILE A 38 -9.62 11.70 -17.01
CA ILE A 38 -9.92 12.59 -15.87
C ILE A 38 -10.77 13.78 -16.33
N ASP A 39 -10.36 14.47 -17.39
CA ASP A 39 -11.07 15.65 -17.92
C ASP A 39 -12.49 15.29 -18.39
N ALA A 40 -12.67 14.07 -18.91
CA ALA A 40 -13.98 13.53 -19.30
C ALA A 40 -14.82 13.01 -18.12
N GLY A 41 -14.27 12.99 -16.90
CA GLY A 41 -14.93 12.47 -15.70
C GLY A 41 -15.10 10.95 -15.69
N VAL A 42 -14.31 10.22 -16.49
CA VAL A 42 -14.36 8.75 -16.59
C VAL A 42 -13.63 8.10 -15.41
N ILE A 43 -12.52 8.69 -14.96
CA ILE A 43 -11.75 8.26 -13.79
C ILE A 43 -11.52 9.43 -12.83
N PRO A 44 -11.41 9.20 -11.50
CA PRO A 44 -11.08 10.25 -10.54
C PRO A 44 -9.63 10.73 -10.71
N ASP A 45 -9.37 12.01 -10.42
CA ASP A 45 -8.00 12.52 -10.27
C ASP A 45 -7.52 12.24 -8.84
N VAL A 46 -6.72 11.19 -8.68
CA VAL A 46 -6.15 10.76 -7.39
C VAL A 46 -5.30 11.82 -6.70
N ARG A 47 -4.82 12.82 -7.44
CA ARG A 47 -4.06 13.96 -6.89
C ARG A 47 -4.98 14.93 -6.14
N ASN A 48 -6.27 14.93 -6.46
CA ASN A 48 -7.28 15.76 -5.78
C ASN A 48 -8.01 15.00 -4.67
N VAL A 49 -7.72 13.70 -4.49
CA VAL A 49 -8.25 12.91 -3.38
C VAL A 49 -7.25 12.94 -2.23
N THR A 50 -7.73 13.24 -1.03
CA THR A 50 -6.88 13.25 0.17
C THR A 50 -6.69 11.83 0.70
N LEU A 51 -5.50 11.54 1.24
CA LEU A 51 -5.29 10.31 2.03
C LEU A 51 -5.95 10.42 3.42
N SER A 52 -6.24 11.63 3.91
CA SER A 52 -6.86 11.83 5.23
C SER A 52 -8.24 11.17 5.28
N GLY A 53 -8.43 10.26 6.22
CA GLY A 53 -9.66 9.48 6.34
C GLY A 53 -9.48 8.18 7.11
N ALA A 54 -10.59 7.44 7.21
CA ALA A 54 -10.64 6.08 7.74
C ALA A 54 -10.84 5.07 6.60
N PHE A 55 -10.18 3.93 6.74
CA PHE A 55 -10.16 2.86 5.76
C PHE A 55 -10.40 1.53 6.47
N GLU A 56 -11.18 0.65 5.84
CA GLU A 56 -11.47 -0.67 6.38
C GLU A 56 -11.47 -1.75 5.30
N ARG A 57 -11.19 -2.97 5.73
CA ARG A 57 -11.48 -4.18 4.96
C ARG A 57 -12.01 -5.24 5.91
N SER A 58 -13.25 -5.66 5.70
CA SER A 58 -13.89 -6.69 6.54
C SER A 58 -13.75 -8.09 5.92
N SER A 59 -13.53 -9.09 6.78
CA SER A 59 -13.48 -10.50 6.43
C SER A 59 -14.02 -11.37 7.58
N ASP A 60 -14.13 -12.68 7.36
CA ASP A 60 -14.52 -13.65 8.40
C ASP A 60 -13.51 -13.72 9.56
N LEU A 61 -12.28 -13.25 9.35
CA LEU A 61 -11.23 -13.21 10.37
C LEU A 61 -11.29 -11.96 11.25
N GLY A 62 -11.98 -10.92 10.79
CA GLY A 62 -12.06 -9.61 11.44
C GLY A 62 -12.00 -8.46 10.43
N THR A 63 -11.84 -7.25 10.97
CA THR A 63 -11.77 -6.01 10.19
C THR A 63 -10.37 -5.42 10.28
N ASP A 64 -9.71 -5.34 9.13
CA ASP A 64 -8.47 -4.58 8.96
C ASP A 64 -8.84 -3.10 8.91
N ARG A 65 -8.06 -2.23 9.56
CA ARG A 65 -8.28 -0.79 9.53
C ARG A 65 -6.98 -0.03 9.28
N PHE A 66 -7.11 1.08 8.58
CA PHE A 66 -6.07 2.09 8.43
C PHE A 66 -6.70 3.46 8.64
N CYS A 67 -5.95 4.38 9.23
CA CYS A 67 -6.35 5.78 9.33
C CYS A 67 -5.17 6.69 8.99
N ALA A 68 -5.49 7.85 8.45
CA ALA A 68 -4.51 8.91 8.22
C ALA A 68 -5.11 10.27 8.61
N VAL A 69 -4.33 11.06 9.33
CA VAL A 69 -4.67 12.42 9.77
C VAL A 69 -3.59 13.36 9.27
N GLY A 70 -3.96 14.45 8.59
CA GLY A 70 -3.01 15.40 8.02
C GLY A 70 -3.23 15.67 6.54
N ASN A 71 -2.15 16.03 5.83
CA ASN A 71 -2.20 16.43 4.42
C ASN A 71 -0.83 16.24 3.74
N ASP A 72 -0.81 16.32 2.41
CA ASP A 72 0.42 16.11 1.62
C ASP A 72 1.54 17.12 1.93
N GLU A 73 1.19 18.34 2.36
CA GLU A 73 2.18 19.40 2.64
C GLU A 73 2.98 19.12 3.93
N ASN A 74 2.32 18.55 4.94
CA ASN A 74 2.89 18.35 6.28
C ASN A 74 3.13 16.87 6.61
N GLY A 75 2.72 15.97 5.72
CA GLY A 75 2.64 14.54 5.98
C GLY A 75 1.42 14.16 6.81
N TYR A 76 1.34 12.87 7.10
CA TYR A 76 0.24 12.24 7.80
C TYR A 76 0.72 11.52 9.05
N GLN A 77 -0.04 11.61 10.13
CA GLN A 77 -0.01 10.62 11.20
C GLN A 77 -0.88 9.45 10.79
N VAL A 78 -0.41 8.22 10.99
CA VAL A 78 -1.13 7.01 10.56
C VAL A 78 -1.16 5.95 11.64
N GLY A 79 -2.22 5.15 11.60
CA GLY A 79 -2.32 3.92 12.37
C GLY A 79 -2.94 2.82 11.52
N MET A 80 -2.55 1.58 11.79
CA MET A 80 -3.09 0.43 11.07
C MET A 80 -3.18 -0.82 11.94
N ILE A 81 -4.19 -1.63 11.64
CA ILE A 81 -4.36 -2.98 12.17
C ILE A 81 -4.77 -3.93 11.05
N ALA A 82 -4.12 -5.09 10.99
CA ALA A 82 -4.49 -6.22 10.15
C ALA A 82 -4.84 -7.41 11.04
N VAL A 83 -6.02 -8.00 10.85
CA VAL A 83 -6.62 -8.97 11.77
C VAL A 83 -6.72 -10.35 11.12
N PHE A 84 -6.16 -11.35 11.80
CA PHE A 84 -6.10 -12.75 11.36
C PHE A 84 -6.80 -13.68 12.36
N GLY A 85 -7.99 -13.28 12.82
CA GLY A 85 -8.76 -13.96 13.84
C GLY A 85 -8.69 -13.30 15.22
N PRO A 86 -9.25 -13.94 16.26
CA PRO A 86 -9.43 -13.33 17.57
C PRO A 86 -8.12 -13.01 18.32
N GLY A 87 -7.07 -13.80 18.10
CA GLY A 87 -5.81 -13.71 18.85
C GLY A 87 -4.57 -13.41 18.01
N THR A 88 -4.75 -13.10 16.73
CA THR A 88 -3.65 -12.89 15.78
C THR A 88 -3.88 -11.61 15.01
N GLN A 89 -2.89 -10.72 15.02
CA GLN A 89 -2.96 -9.44 14.32
C GLN A 89 -1.56 -8.87 14.07
N CYS A 90 -1.51 -7.86 13.21
CA CYS A 90 -0.46 -6.84 13.21
C CYS A 90 -1.08 -5.50 13.55
N GLU A 91 -0.42 -4.67 14.34
CA GLU A 91 -0.94 -3.35 14.71
C GLU A 91 0.20 -2.38 14.99
N GLY A 92 0.12 -1.16 14.45
CA GLY A 92 1.20 -0.18 14.59
C GLY A 92 0.78 1.25 14.28
N LEU A 93 1.54 2.18 14.86
CA LEU A 93 1.42 3.62 14.65
C LEU A 93 2.66 4.16 13.94
N GLY A 94 2.49 5.27 13.22
CA GLY A 94 3.59 5.91 12.51
C GLY A 94 3.19 7.16 11.74
N GLU A 95 3.96 7.42 10.70
CA GLU A 95 3.81 8.58 9.83
C GLU A 95 3.78 8.14 8.36
N ALA A 96 3.20 8.97 7.50
CA ALA A 96 3.24 8.78 6.06
C ALA A 96 3.49 10.07 5.28
N GLU A 97 4.20 9.93 4.16
CA GLU A 97 4.39 10.97 3.15
C GLU A 97 3.82 10.45 1.84
N ARG A 98 3.03 11.28 1.13
CA ARG A 98 2.40 10.88 -0.14
C ARG A 98 2.94 11.71 -1.30
N ASP A 99 3.24 11.01 -2.40
CA ASP A 99 3.57 11.59 -3.70
C ASP A 99 2.75 10.88 -4.79
N GLY A 100 1.67 11.53 -5.23
CA GLY A 100 0.68 10.97 -6.14
C GLY A 100 0.03 9.71 -5.55
N GLU A 101 0.27 8.57 -6.21
CA GLU A 101 -0.22 7.26 -5.79
C GLU A 101 0.70 6.54 -4.80
N ASN A 102 1.92 7.04 -4.58
CA ASN A 102 2.89 6.37 -3.70
C ASN A 102 2.77 6.96 -2.28
N VAL A 103 2.57 6.10 -1.29
CA VAL A 103 2.49 6.48 0.12
C VAL A 103 3.65 5.82 0.86
N ARG A 104 4.69 6.60 1.20
CA ARG A 104 5.79 6.09 2.03
C ARG A 104 5.34 6.10 3.49
N ILE A 105 5.15 4.92 4.05
CA ILE A 105 4.75 4.71 5.44
C ILE A 105 6.00 4.40 6.27
N THR A 106 6.09 4.98 7.46
CA THR A 106 7.10 4.67 8.45
C THR A 106 6.43 4.39 9.78
N LEU A 107 6.34 3.11 10.15
CA LEU A 107 5.91 2.70 11.48
C LEU A 107 7.08 2.89 12.46
N ASN A 108 6.77 3.43 13.64
CA ASN A 108 7.77 3.78 14.65
C ASN A 108 7.33 3.51 16.10
N SER A 109 6.16 2.89 16.32
CA SER A 109 5.74 2.48 17.67
C SER A 109 6.40 1.20 18.22
N GLU A 110 7.17 0.49 17.40
CA GLU A 110 7.99 -0.69 17.75
C GLU A 110 9.36 -0.56 17.05
N GLU A 111 9.89 -1.62 16.44
CA GLU A 111 11.08 -1.52 15.58
C GLU A 111 10.74 -0.73 14.30
N LYS A 112 11.58 0.24 13.94
CA LYS A 112 11.33 1.07 12.75
C LYS A 112 11.16 0.21 11.48
N CYS A 113 9.99 0.32 10.85
CA CYS A 113 9.61 -0.37 9.61
C CYS A 113 9.15 0.68 8.60
N SER A 114 9.74 0.68 7.40
CA SER A 114 9.36 1.64 6.36
C SER A 114 9.22 0.97 5.00
N PHE A 115 8.14 1.30 4.30
CA PHE A 115 7.76 0.72 3.01
C PHE A 115 6.89 1.71 2.23
N THR A 116 6.71 1.44 0.94
CA THR A 116 5.84 2.27 0.08
C THR A 116 4.60 1.48 -0.30
N ALA A 117 3.45 1.98 0.14
CA ALA A 117 2.12 1.52 -0.26
C ALA A 117 1.65 2.26 -1.52
N ARG A 118 0.61 1.74 -2.16
CA ARG A 118 -0.07 2.39 -3.30
C ARG A 118 -1.47 2.82 -2.92
N PHE A 119 -1.82 4.07 -3.21
CA PHE A 119 -3.15 4.63 -3.01
C PHE A 119 -3.71 5.08 -4.36
N ASP A 120 -4.87 4.56 -4.74
CA ASP A 120 -5.53 4.87 -6.03
C ASP A 120 -6.73 5.81 -5.88
N GLY A 121 -6.85 6.49 -4.73
CA GLY A 121 -7.99 7.32 -4.38
C GLY A 121 -9.05 6.60 -3.55
N VAL A 122 -9.09 5.26 -3.56
CA VAL A 122 -10.08 4.48 -2.78
C VAL A 122 -9.47 3.31 -2.01
N GLU A 123 -8.45 2.66 -2.53
CA GLU A 123 -7.74 1.54 -1.92
C GLU A 123 -6.32 1.96 -1.56
N LEU A 124 -5.91 1.70 -0.31
CA LEU A 124 -4.52 1.71 0.10
C LEU A 124 -4.00 0.27 0.15
N LYS A 125 -3.03 -0.06 -0.68
CA LYS A 125 -2.45 -1.40 -0.81
C LYS A 125 -1.00 -1.45 -0.37
N LEU A 126 -0.71 -2.34 0.56
CA LEU A 126 0.65 -2.62 1.03
C LEU A 126 1.39 -3.53 0.04
N PRO A 127 2.73 -3.42 -0.07
CA PRO A 127 3.51 -4.29 -0.95
C PRO A 127 3.51 -5.73 -0.44
N GLY A 128 3.74 -6.69 -1.36
CA GLY A 128 3.80 -8.11 -1.03
C GLY A 128 5.09 -8.53 -0.33
N ASP A 129 6.10 -7.67 -0.34
CA ASP A 129 7.36 -7.81 0.37
C ASP A 129 7.56 -6.63 1.32
N LEU A 130 7.94 -6.94 2.56
CA LEU A 130 8.20 -5.95 3.60
C LEU A 130 9.56 -6.20 4.28
N PRO A 131 10.20 -5.15 4.81
CA PRO A 131 11.37 -5.32 5.68
C PRO A 131 11.09 -6.25 6.85
N ARG A 132 12.10 -7.01 7.27
CA ARG A 132 11.97 -7.93 8.42
C ARG A 132 11.58 -7.24 9.72
N SER A 133 11.95 -5.96 9.89
CA SER A 133 11.59 -5.18 11.07
C SER A 133 10.08 -5.00 11.23
N CYS A 134 9.31 -5.09 10.14
CA CYS A 134 7.85 -4.98 10.18
C CYS A 134 7.20 -6.15 10.96
N ALA A 135 7.89 -7.27 11.14
CA ALA A 135 7.42 -8.38 11.95
C ALA A 135 7.31 -8.02 13.45
N SER A 136 7.97 -6.96 13.94
CA SER A 136 7.85 -6.54 15.35
C SER A 136 6.44 -6.10 15.73
N TYR A 137 5.63 -5.68 14.76
CA TYR A 137 4.25 -5.25 14.95
C TYR A 137 3.24 -6.40 14.96
N CYS A 138 3.71 -7.62 14.71
CA CYS A 138 2.87 -8.75 14.36
C CYS A 138 2.94 -9.86 15.42
N SER A 139 1.78 -10.44 15.71
CA SER A 139 1.69 -11.73 16.38
C SER A 139 2.36 -12.83 15.54
N PRO A 140 2.78 -13.97 16.13
CA PRO A 140 3.36 -15.05 15.36
C PRO A 140 2.44 -15.50 14.22
N ARG A 141 2.99 -15.60 13.00
CA ARG A 141 2.30 -15.97 11.74
C ARG A 141 1.34 -14.90 11.19
N ALA A 142 1.32 -13.70 11.74
CA ALA A 142 0.70 -12.53 11.12
C ALA A 142 1.73 -11.78 10.25
N GLY A 143 1.24 -10.97 9.32
CA GLY A 143 2.05 -10.12 8.46
C GLY A 143 1.23 -8.97 7.87
N PHE A 144 1.90 -7.88 7.49
CA PHE A 144 1.29 -6.77 6.75
C PHE A 144 1.38 -6.94 5.24
N GLU A 145 2.12 -7.94 4.77
CA GLU A 145 2.41 -8.20 3.37
C GLU A 145 1.12 -8.34 2.55
N GLY A 146 0.95 -7.49 1.54
CA GLY A 146 -0.17 -7.54 0.61
C GLY A 146 -1.54 -7.18 1.21
N VAL A 147 -1.60 -6.68 2.45
CA VAL A 147 -2.85 -6.17 3.04
C VAL A 147 -3.36 -4.97 2.24
N SER A 148 -4.68 -4.87 2.08
CA SER A 148 -5.33 -3.70 1.49
C SER A 148 -6.44 -3.17 2.39
N PHE A 149 -6.65 -1.86 2.31
CA PHE A 149 -7.67 -1.12 3.06
C PHE A 149 -8.47 -0.25 2.10
N TYR A 150 -9.79 -0.16 2.28
CA TYR A 150 -10.67 0.64 1.42
C TYR A 150 -11.23 1.83 2.19
N MET A 151 -11.19 3.01 1.59
CA MET A 151 -11.69 4.24 2.20
C MET A 151 -13.19 4.11 2.52
N ILE A 152 -13.55 4.40 3.77
CA ILE A 152 -14.94 4.39 4.26
C ILE A 152 -15.42 5.78 4.67
N GLY A 153 -14.52 6.74 4.85
CA GLY A 153 -14.87 8.14 5.09
C GLY A 153 -13.65 9.05 5.07
N GLU A 154 -13.81 10.21 4.46
CA GLU A 154 -12.76 11.21 4.30
C GLU A 154 -12.62 12.14 5.50
N GLY A 155 -11.41 12.65 5.69
CA GLY A 155 -11.10 13.72 6.62
C GLY A 155 -10.68 13.27 8.01
N ASP A 156 -9.95 14.16 8.69
CA ASP A 156 -9.29 13.83 9.95
C ASP A 156 -10.27 13.45 11.07
N ALA A 157 -11.50 14.00 11.05
CA ALA A 157 -12.50 13.70 12.07
C ALA A 157 -12.91 12.23 12.03
N VAL A 158 -13.09 11.66 10.82
CA VAL A 158 -13.42 10.24 10.66
C VAL A 158 -12.20 9.39 10.96
N ALA A 159 -11.02 9.77 10.46
CA ALA A 159 -9.76 9.09 10.73
C ALA A 159 -9.50 8.89 12.24
N ARG A 160 -9.70 9.94 13.05
CA ARG A 160 -9.53 9.91 14.51
C ARG A 160 -10.50 9.00 15.25
N SER A 161 -11.62 8.62 14.62
CA SER A 161 -12.58 7.68 15.21
C SER A 161 -12.20 6.20 14.98
N THR A 162 -11.11 5.95 14.25
CA THR A 162 -10.63 4.59 13.93
C THR A 162 -9.94 3.98 15.14
N SER A 163 -10.46 2.85 15.60
CA SER A 163 -9.94 2.12 16.76
C SER A 163 -9.17 0.86 16.40
N GLY A 164 -8.23 0.50 17.26
CA GLY A 164 -7.41 -0.69 17.17
C GLY A 164 -7.85 -1.78 18.14
N ARG A 165 -6.96 -2.75 18.41
CA ARG A 165 -7.16 -3.72 19.49
C ARG A 165 -6.25 -3.43 20.68
N ASN A 166 -5.01 -3.03 20.40
CA ASN A 166 -4.04 -2.61 21.41
C ASN A 166 -4.10 -1.10 21.65
N PHE A 167 -4.47 -0.33 20.62
CA PHE A 167 -4.68 1.11 20.74
C PHE A 167 -6.18 1.41 20.73
N GLU A 168 -6.65 2.17 21.73
CA GLU A 168 -8.03 2.65 21.75
C GLU A 168 -8.30 3.52 20.51
N ASP A 169 -7.36 4.39 20.17
CA ASP A 169 -7.36 5.22 18.97
C ASP A 169 -6.12 4.91 18.11
N LEU A 170 -6.31 4.54 16.84
CA LEU A 170 -5.21 4.30 15.89
C LEU A 170 -4.62 5.59 15.33
N CYS A 171 -5.38 6.68 15.29
CA CYS A 171 -4.88 8.00 14.94
C CYS A 171 -5.17 8.96 16.09
N PRO A 172 -4.45 8.83 17.23
CA PRO A 172 -4.78 9.56 18.43
C PRO A 172 -4.52 11.06 18.26
N GLY A 173 -5.61 11.81 18.08
CA GLY A 173 -5.66 13.26 18.31
C GLY A 173 -4.94 14.13 17.28
N GLY A 174 -5.05 15.45 17.48
CA GLY A 174 -4.31 16.51 16.81
C GLY A 174 -3.93 17.55 17.86
#